data_AF-A0A4Y6S0D7-F1
#
_entry.id   AF-A0A4Y6S0D7-F1
#
_cell.length_a   1.000
_cell.length_b   1.000
_cell.length_c   1.000
_cell.angle_alpha   90.00
_cell.angle_beta   90.00
_cell.angle_gamma   90.00
#
_symmetry.space_group_name_H-M   'P 1'
#
loop_
_entity.id
_entity.type
_entity.pdbx_description
1 polymer ?
#
loop_
_entity_poly.entity_id
_entity_poly.type
_entity_poly.pdbx_seq_one_letter_code
_entity_poly.pdbx_strand_id
1 'polypeptide(L)'
;MGPLIITFENNSDQDFTLSSSYTTGEDVFGFSSFSTYPDEILKAQTGFETLELDENFMSNLINSSFNYLSLGWKHHKHNLHFGIKISVPTQVLGIGDRPYYSYAYGNEGSPEWHKAHSDPDKPYTFPPEDVGFDIHCDTKSTHTSLKVSAIIKNL
;
A
#
# COMPACT_ATOMS: atom_id res chain seq x y z
N MET A 1 -3.72 -15.79 -10.81
CA MET A 1 -4.13 -14.52 -10.17
C MET A 1 -3.38 -13.41 -10.85
N GLY A 2 -3.90 -12.18 -10.82
CA GLY A 2 -3.17 -11.04 -11.37
C GLY A 2 -2.35 -10.33 -10.29
N PRO A 3 -1.57 -9.30 -10.67
CA PRO A 3 -0.61 -8.68 -9.76
C PRO A 3 -1.28 -7.84 -8.68
N LEU A 4 -0.60 -7.71 -7.53
CA LEU A 4 -0.92 -6.74 -6.49
C LEU A 4 0.19 -5.70 -6.46
N ILE A 5 -0.18 -4.44 -6.66
CA ILE A 5 0.79 -3.37 -6.81
C ILE A 5 0.36 -2.18 -5.96
N ILE A 6 1.26 -1.67 -5.13
CA ILE A 6 1.12 -0.38 -4.45
C ILE A 6 2.23 0.52 -4.95
N THR A 7 1.86 1.68 -5.49
CA THR A 7 2.79 2.68 -5.99
C THR A 7 2.56 4.01 -5.27
N PHE A 8 3.64 4.67 -4.88
CA PHE A 8 3.62 6.05 -4.41
C PHE A 8 4.45 6.93 -5.34
N GLU A 9 3.85 8.04 -5.76
CA GLU A 9 4.50 9.14 -6.48
C GLU A 9 4.51 10.37 -5.57
N ASN A 10 5.69 10.94 -5.36
CA ASN A 10 5.88 12.09 -4.49
C ASN A 10 6.14 13.36 -5.29
N ASN A 11 5.10 14.19 -5.39
CA ASN A 11 5.14 15.53 -5.98
C ASN A 11 5.19 16.63 -4.91
N SER A 12 5.33 16.26 -3.63
CA SER A 12 5.54 17.21 -2.53
C SER A 12 6.99 17.69 -2.47
N ASP A 13 7.26 18.72 -1.68
CA ASP A 13 8.63 19.22 -1.44
C ASP A 13 9.34 18.54 -0.24
N GLN A 14 8.77 17.45 0.29
CA GLN A 14 9.31 16.71 1.42
C GLN A 14 9.74 15.30 1.02
N ASP A 15 10.85 14.84 1.59
CA ASP A 15 11.25 13.43 1.53
C ASP A 15 10.48 12.63 2.58
N PHE A 16 10.21 11.37 2.27
CA PHE A 16 9.68 10.41 3.23
C PHE A 16 10.58 9.19 3.34
N THR A 17 10.69 8.63 4.54
CA THR A 17 11.41 7.36 4.75
C THR A 17 10.44 6.20 4.83
N LEU A 18 10.89 5.02 4.39
CA LEU A 18 10.08 3.81 4.44
C LEU A 18 9.68 3.51 5.90
N SER A 19 8.38 3.31 6.13
CA SER A 19 7.84 3.06 7.47
C SER A 19 7.78 1.56 7.73
N SER A 20 8.70 1.02 8.53
CA SER A 20 8.73 -0.41 8.87
C SER A 20 7.44 -0.92 9.55
N SER A 21 6.71 -0.05 10.25
CA SER A 21 5.43 -0.40 10.90
C SER A 21 4.25 -0.44 9.92
N TYR A 22 4.38 0.19 8.75
CA TYR A 22 3.31 0.30 7.75
C TYR A 22 3.63 -0.47 6.47
N THR A 23 4.87 -0.92 6.30
CA THR A 23 5.33 -1.70 5.15
C THR A 23 5.45 -3.16 5.52
N THR A 24 4.96 -4.04 4.64
CA THR A 24 5.15 -5.48 4.80
C THR A 24 6.60 -5.82 4.54
N GLY A 25 7.29 -6.31 5.57
CA GLY A 25 8.70 -6.62 5.51
C GLY A 25 9.01 -7.83 4.60
N GLU A 26 10.23 -7.85 4.10
CA GLU A 26 10.76 -8.93 3.28
C GLU A 26 10.84 -10.26 4.05
N ASP A 27 10.92 -10.22 5.37
CA ASP A 27 10.93 -11.37 6.27
C ASP A 27 9.59 -12.12 6.29
N VAL A 28 8.50 -11.44 5.93
CA VAL A 28 7.14 -12.02 5.90
C VAL A 28 6.96 -12.96 4.70
N PHE A 29 7.48 -12.56 3.53
CA PHE A 29 7.30 -13.32 2.29
C PHE A 29 8.60 -13.94 1.75
N GLY A 30 9.77 -13.49 2.20
CA GLY A 30 11.07 -13.78 1.58
C GLY A 30 11.33 -12.88 0.36
N PHE A 31 12.60 -12.49 0.15
CA PHE A 31 13.01 -11.57 -0.92
C PHE A 31 12.57 -12.02 -2.33
N SER A 32 12.49 -13.34 -2.58
CA SER A 32 12.08 -13.91 -3.87
C SER A 32 10.60 -13.75 -4.20
N SER A 33 9.81 -13.21 -3.28
CA SER A 33 8.35 -13.13 -3.38
C SER A 33 7.88 -11.79 -3.90
N PHE A 34 8.78 -10.82 -4.01
CA PHE A 34 8.49 -9.50 -4.56
C PHE A 34 9.14 -9.38 -5.93
N SER A 35 8.36 -8.93 -6.91
CA SER A 35 8.92 -8.52 -8.20
C SER A 35 9.58 -7.14 -8.10
N THR A 36 9.12 -6.29 -7.18
CA THR A 36 9.72 -5.00 -6.87
C THR A 36 9.48 -4.68 -5.40
N TYR A 37 10.51 -4.19 -4.72
CA TYR A 37 10.46 -3.69 -3.35
C TYR A 37 10.95 -2.24 -3.33
N PRO A 38 10.31 -1.33 -2.57
CA PRO A 38 10.63 0.08 -2.58
C PRO A 38 11.97 0.37 -1.89
N ASP A 39 12.63 1.43 -2.30
CA ASP A 39 13.81 1.95 -1.62
C ASP A 39 13.44 2.56 -0.24
N GLU A 40 14.46 2.83 0.59
CA GLU A 40 14.28 3.41 1.92
C GLU A 40 13.74 4.86 1.90
N ILE A 41 13.84 5.57 0.75
CA ILE A 41 13.51 7.00 0.64
C ILE A 41 12.63 7.25 -0.57
N LEU A 42 11.43 7.78 -0.32
CA LEU A 42 10.57 8.37 -1.35
C LEU A 42 10.93 9.86 -1.50
N LYS A 43 11.76 10.16 -2.50
CA LYS A 43 12.33 11.50 -2.74
C LYS A 43 11.27 12.56 -3.05
N ALA A 44 11.49 13.79 -2.60
CA ALA A 44 10.68 14.95 -2.94
C ALA A 44 10.66 15.21 -4.45
N GLN A 45 9.53 15.72 -4.95
CA GLN A 45 9.25 16.18 -6.32
C GLN A 45 9.34 15.16 -7.46
N THR A 46 10.14 14.10 -7.32
CA THR A 46 10.37 13.10 -8.38
C THR A 46 10.40 11.68 -7.84
N GLY A 47 10.10 11.47 -6.55
CA GLY A 47 10.12 10.15 -5.94
C GLY A 47 9.03 9.27 -6.53
N PHE A 48 9.39 8.04 -6.87
CA PHE A 48 8.46 7.06 -7.38
C PHE A 48 8.88 5.69 -6.87
N GLU A 49 8.06 5.10 -6.01
CA GLU A 49 8.38 3.86 -5.32
C GLU A 49 7.23 2.87 -5.46
N THR A 50 7.56 1.61 -5.69
CA THR A 50 6.56 0.55 -5.93
C THR A 50 6.88 -0.69 -5.12
N LEU A 51 5.82 -1.28 -4.57
CA LEU A 51 5.84 -2.61 -3.98
C LEU A 51 4.93 -3.51 -4.81
N GLU A 52 5.50 -4.56 -5.39
CA GLU A 52 4.81 -5.52 -6.24
C GLU A 52 5.14 -6.96 -5.81
N LEU A 53 4.09 -7.76 -5.60
CA LEU A 53 4.24 -9.19 -5.28
C LEU A 53 4.32 -10.04 -6.56
N ASP A 54 5.21 -11.02 -6.56
CA ASP A 54 5.38 -11.97 -7.66
C ASP A 54 4.12 -12.84 -7.83
N GLU A 55 3.67 -13.00 -9.09
CA GLU A 55 2.48 -13.79 -9.43
C GLU A 55 2.57 -15.26 -8.99
N ASN A 56 3.78 -15.82 -8.89
CA ASN A 56 4.00 -17.18 -8.40
C ASN A 56 3.75 -17.30 -6.89
N PHE A 57 4.07 -16.25 -6.12
CA PHE A 57 3.85 -16.21 -4.67
C PHE A 57 2.41 -15.86 -4.27
N MET A 58 1.65 -15.23 -5.16
CA MET A 58 0.23 -14.93 -4.95
C MET A 58 -0.62 -16.15 -4.56
N SER A 59 -0.34 -17.32 -5.15
CA SER A 59 -1.05 -18.56 -4.83
C SER A 59 -0.77 -19.08 -3.41
N ASN A 60 0.44 -18.81 -2.89
CA ASN A 60 0.84 -19.15 -1.53
C ASN A 60 0.24 -18.18 -0.52
N LEU A 61 0.10 -16.90 -0.91
CA LEU A 61 -0.46 -15.83 -0.09
C LEU A 61 -1.85 -16.19 0.46
N ILE A 62 -2.75 -16.70 -0.40
CA ILE A 62 -4.12 -17.08 -0.04
C ILE A 62 -4.20 -18.20 0.99
N ASN A 63 -3.22 -19.10 0.99
CA ASN A 63 -3.15 -20.26 1.88
C ASN A 63 -2.32 -20.00 3.14
N SER A 64 -1.72 -18.82 3.26
CA SER A 64 -0.91 -18.43 4.40
C SER A 64 -1.72 -17.61 5.40
N SER A 65 -1.23 -17.52 6.64
CA SER A 65 -1.78 -16.64 7.66
C SER A 65 -1.60 -15.14 7.33
N PHE A 66 -0.85 -14.81 6.29
CA PHE A 66 -0.55 -13.46 5.84
C PHE A 66 -1.14 -13.23 4.45
N ASN A 67 -2.33 -12.64 4.40
CA ASN A 67 -3.08 -12.46 3.17
C ASN A 67 -3.14 -10.99 2.73
N TYR A 68 -2.08 -10.23 2.98
CA TYR A 68 -2.02 -8.80 2.67
C TYR A 68 -0.63 -8.36 2.22
N LEU A 69 -0.59 -7.19 1.57
CA LEU A 69 0.59 -6.46 1.17
C LEU A 69 0.40 -5.01 1.63
N SER A 70 1.40 -4.38 2.23
CA SER A 70 1.32 -2.98 2.66
C SER A 70 2.60 -2.23 2.36
N LEU A 71 2.46 -0.95 2.03
CA LEU A 71 3.54 0.00 1.82
C LEU A 71 3.17 1.31 2.51
N GLY A 72 4.07 1.82 3.35
CA GLY A 72 3.89 3.11 4.00
C GLY A 72 5.19 3.88 4.21
N TRP A 73 5.00 5.15 4.55
CA TRP A 73 6.03 6.18 4.59
C TRP A 73 5.95 6.97 5.89
N LYS A 74 7.08 7.50 6.33
CA LYS A 74 7.26 8.33 7.51
C LYS A 74 7.73 9.72 7.09
N HIS A 75 7.02 10.74 7.54
CA HIS A 75 7.42 12.13 7.45
C HIS A 75 8.16 12.55 8.73
N HIS A 76 9.45 12.85 8.62
CA HIS A 76 10.30 13.12 9.80
C HIS A 76 9.90 14.36 10.59
N LYS A 77 9.50 15.44 9.91
CA LYS A 77 9.21 16.72 10.56
C LYS A 77 8.00 16.63 11.50
N HIS A 78 7.01 15.82 11.15
CA HIS A 78 5.78 15.67 11.92
C HIS A 78 5.67 14.32 12.64
N ASN A 79 6.70 13.46 12.52
CA ASN A 79 6.69 12.08 13.00
C ASN A 79 5.40 11.33 12.60
N LEU A 80 4.86 11.65 11.43
CA LEU A 80 3.63 11.10 10.91
C LEU A 80 3.97 9.93 10.01
N HIS A 81 3.24 8.84 10.18
CA HIS A 81 3.27 7.68 9.32
C HIS A 81 1.97 7.61 8.55
N PHE A 82 2.04 7.17 7.29
CA PHE A 82 0.87 6.86 6.48
C PHE A 82 1.17 5.69 5.56
N GLY A 83 0.15 4.97 5.11
CA GLY A 83 0.37 3.86 4.21
C GLY A 83 -0.91 3.30 3.62
N ILE A 84 -0.70 2.40 2.67
CA ILE A 84 -1.74 1.67 1.96
C ILE A 84 -1.50 0.19 2.18
N LYS A 85 -2.58 -0.57 2.37
CA LYS A 85 -2.56 -2.02 2.49
C LYS A 85 -3.57 -2.62 1.53
N ILE A 86 -3.11 -3.51 0.66
CA ILE A 86 -3.95 -4.42 -0.12
C ILE A 86 -4.20 -5.68 0.70
N SER A 87 -5.45 -6.07 0.88
CA SER A 87 -5.86 -7.32 1.53
C SER A 87 -6.48 -8.26 0.50
N VAL A 88 -6.14 -9.53 0.59
CA VAL A 88 -6.55 -10.61 -0.32
C VAL A 88 -7.36 -11.63 0.47
N PRO A 89 -8.70 -11.57 0.41
CA PRO A 89 -9.56 -12.57 1.03
C PRO A 89 -9.26 -13.96 0.45
N THR A 90 -9.29 -14.98 1.31
CA THR A 90 -9.18 -16.37 0.85
C THR A 90 -10.37 -16.69 -0.05
N GLN A 91 -10.12 -17.10 -1.30
CA GLN A 91 -11.15 -17.53 -2.24
C GLN A 91 -11.23 -19.05 -2.26
N VAL A 92 -12.38 -19.62 -1.88
CA VAL A 92 -12.60 -21.08 -1.91
C VAL A 92 -13.36 -21.41 -3.20
N LEU A 93 -12.74 -22.22 -4.07
CA LEU A 93 -13.33 -22.62 -5.37
C LEU A 93 -13.75 -21.44 -6.27
N GLY A 94 -13.01 -20.32 -6.21
CA GLY A 94 -13.32 -19.10 -6.98
C GLY A 94 -14.51 -18.30 -6.44
N ILE A 95 -15.04 -18.67 -5.27
CA ILE A 95 -16.05 -17.91 -4.55
C ILE A 95 -15.37 -17.19 -3.40
N GLY A 96 -15.33 -15.87 -3.49
CA GLY A 96 -14.78 -15.00 -2.46
C GLY A 96 -14.73 -13.55 -2.91
N ASP A 97 -14.44 -12.68 -1.94
CA ASP A 97 -14.28 -11.26 -2.22
C ASP A 97 -13.02 -11.02 -3.07
N ARG A 98 -13.11 -10.05 -3.98
CA ARG A 98 -11.93 -9.55 -4.71
C ARG A 98 -11.00 -8.80 -3.74
N PRO A 99 -9.70 -8.67 -4.07
CA PRO A 99 -8.79 -7.86 -3.28
C PRO A 99 -9.32 -6.43 -3.08
N TYR A 100 -9.08 -5.88 -1.90
CA TYR A 100 -9.45 -4.51 -1.56
C TYR A 100 -8.28 -3.80 -0.88
N TYR A 101 -8.34 -2.48 -0.80
CA TYR A 101 -7.33 -1.70 -0.11
C TYR A 101 -7.89 -0.93 1.10
N SER A 102 -6.98 -0.70 2.03
CA SER A 102 -7.15 0.08 3.23
C SER A 102 -6.05 1.12 3.31
N TYR A 103 -6.31 2.20 4.03
CA TYR A 103 -5.35 3.23 4.37
C TYR A 103 -5.16 3.30 5.88
N ALA A 104 -4.01 3.80 6.31
CA ALA A 104 -3.75 4.12 7.71
C ALA A 104 -2.89 5.37 7.76
N TYR A 105 -3.06 6.18 8.80
CA TYR A 105 -2.15 7.25 9.16
C TYR A 105 -2.11 7.44 10.67
N GLY A 106 -1.03 8.01 11.18
CA GLY A 106 -0.88 8.29 12.60
C GLY A 106 0.56 8.11 13.07
N ASN A 107 0.71 7.74 14.34
CA ASN A 107 2.01 7.54 14.94
C ASN A 107 2.63 6.18 14.55
N GLU A 108 3.92 6.06 14.84
CA GLU A 108 4.66 4.80 14.78
C GLU A 108 4.02 3.74 15.70
N GLY A 109 3.93 2.49 15.24
CA GLY A 109 3.38 1.39 16.03
C GLY A 109 2.52 0.46 15.21
N SER A 110 1.38 0.03 15.77
CA SER A 110 0.42 -0.82 15.06
C SER A 110 -0.59 0.04 14.28
N PRO A 111 -0.47 0.16 12.95
CA PRO A 111 -1.40 0.94 12.14
C PRO A 111 -2.85 0.45 12.30
N GLU A 112 -3.76 1.39 12.55
CA GLU A 112 -5.20 1.16 12.44
C GLU A 112 -5.61 1.32 10.97
N TRP A 113 -5.96 0.20 10.33
CA TRP A 113 -6.27 0.17 8.90
C TRP A 113 -7.76 0.38 8.66
N HIS A 114 -8.10 1.45 7.94
CA HIS A 114 -9.46 1.77 7.55
C HIS A 114 -9.70 1.39 6.10
N LYS A 115 -10.82 0.73 5.80
CA LYS A 115 -11.19 0.40 4.42
C LYS A 115 -11.53 1.70 3.67
N ALA A 116 -10.85 1.95 2.55
CA ALA A 116 -11.02 3.17 1.77
C ALA A 116 -12.44 3.31 1.21
N HIS A 117 -12.95 2.22 0.62
CA HIS A 117 -14.29 2.16 0.06
C HIS A 117 -14.81 0.73 0.01
N SER A 118 -16.13 0.54 -0.06
CA SER A 118 -16.73 -0.79 -0.23
C SER A 118 -16.39 -1.41 -1.59
N ASP A 119 -16.35 -0.58 -2.63
CA ASP A 119 -15.89 -0.89 -3.99
C ASP A 119 -14.39 -0.56 -4.15
N PRO A 120 -13.51 -1.56 -4.34
CA PRO A 120 -12.06 -1.36 -4.47
C PRO A 120 -11.61 -0.66 -5.76
N ASP A 121 -12.48 -0.44 -6.74
CA ASP A 121 -12.17 0.32 -7.96
C ASP A 121 -12.44 1.82 -7.80
N LYS A 122 -12.85 2.27 -6.60
CA LYS A 122 -13.09 3.69 -6.32
C LYS A 122 -11.83 4.37 -5.78
N PRO A 123 -11.54 5.59 -6.28
CA PRO A 123 -10.45 6.39 -5.74
C PRO A 123 -10.78 6.86 -4.33
N TYR A 124 -9.74 7.22 -3.58
CA TYR A 124 -9.84 7.72 -2.22
C TYR A 124 -8.77 8.78 -1.98
N THR A 125 -9.13 9.85 -1.26
CA THR A 125 -8.17 10.85 -0.80
C THR A 125 -8.08 10.77 0.72
N PHE A 126 -6.86 10.68 1.26
CA PHE A 126 -6.64 10.73 2.70
C PHE A 126 -7.18 12.06 3.26
N PRO A 127 -7.68 12.11 4.50
CA PRO A 127 -8.11 13.36 5.12
C PRO A 127 -6.93 14.33 5.21
N PRO A 128 -6.88 15.39 4.38
CA PRO A 128 -5.67 16.20 4.25
C PRO A 128 -5.32 16.96 5.53
N GLU A 129 -6.34 17.32 6.32
CA GLU A 129 -6.20 17.96 7.64
C GLU A 129 -5.49 17.09 8.69
N ASP A 130 -5.60 15.77 8.58
CA ASP A 130 -4.99 14.84 9.55
C ASP A 130 -3.58 14.43 9.11
N VAL A 131 -3.34 14.37 7.80
CA VAL A 131 -2.08 13.87 7.22
C VAL A 131 -1.12 15.01 6.87
N GLY A 132 -1.62 16.22 6.65
CA GLY A 132 -0.80 17.38 6.26
C GLY A 132 -0.34 17.37 4.80
N PHE A 133 -0.88 16.46 3.98
CA PHE A 133 -0.59 16.32 2.55
C PHE A 133 -1.87 15.94 1.79
N ASP A 134 -1.97 16.37 0.53
CA ASP A 134 -3.00 15.88 -0.39
C ASP A 134 -2.51 14.55 -0.99
N ILE A 135 -3.02 13.44 -0.46
CA ILE A 135 -2.69 12.08 -0.93
C ILE A 135 -3.91 11.49 -1.63
N HIS A 136 -3.85 11.48 -2.95
CA HIS A 136 -4.91 10.93 -3.80
C HIS A 136 -4.55 9.54 -4.29
N CYS A 137 -5.42 8.57 -4.03
CA CYS A 137 -5.28 7.18 -4.47
C CYS A 137 -6.22 6.89 -5.63
N ASP A 138 -5.67 6.50 -6.76
CA ASP A 138 -6.38 5.88 -7.87
C ASP A 138 -6.22 4.36 -7.81
N THR A 139 -7.24 3.63 -8.26
CA THR A 139 -7.21 2.17 -8.27
C THR A 139 -7.63 1.57 -9.60
N LYS A 140 -7.10 0.37 -9.85
CA LYS A 140 -7.55 -0.52 -10.92
C LYS A 140 -7.74 -1.91 -10.34
N SER A 141 -8.99 -2.31 -10.19
CA SER A 141 -9.38 -3.58 -9.57
C SER A 141 -9.96 -4.55 -10.61
N THR A 142 -9.53 -5.80 -10.55
CA THR A 142 -10.22 -6.92 -11.18
C THR A 142 -10.62 -7.95 -10.11
N HIS A 143 -11.22 -9.07 -10.53
CA HIS A 143 -11.58 -10.13 -9.59
C HIS A 143 -10.36 -10.73 -8.85
N THR A 144 -9.16 -10.67 -9.46
CA THR A 144 -7.95 -11.34 -8.94
C THR A 144 -6.71 -10.43 -8.89
N SER A 145 -6.86 -9.13 -9.12
CA SER A 145 -5.74 -8.17 -9.12
C SER A 145 -6.19 -6.84 -8.54
N LEU A 146 -5.26 -6.12 -7.92
CA LEU A 146 -5.51 -4.76 -7.48
C LEU A 146 -4.22 -3.96 -7.60
N LYS A 147 -4.32 -2.82 -8.31
CA LYS A 147 -3.26 -1.82 -8.37
C LYS A 147 -3.77 -0.57 -7.67
N VAL A 148 -2.96 -0.03 -6.76
CA VAL A 148 -3.23 1.23 -6.07
C VAL A 148 -2.07 2.17 -6.37
N SER A 149 -2.38 3.36 -6.90
CA SER A 149 -1.41 4.41 -7.19
C SER A 149 -1.75 5.63 -6.36
N ALA A 150 -0.86 6.04 -5.47
CA ALA A 150 -1.02 7.18 -4.60
C ALA A 150 -0.12 8.33 -5.04
N ILE A 151 -0.70 9.50 -5.28
CA ILE A 151 0.02 10.73 -5.62
C ILE A 151 -0.01 11.64 -4.40
N ILE A 152 1.17 12.00 -3.89
CA ILE A 152 1.36 12.90 -2.76
C ILE A 152 1.67 14.30 -3.27
N LYS A 153 0.96 15.31 -2.77
CA LYS A 153 1.19 16.72 -3.05
C LYS A 153 1.19 17.54 -1.76
N ASN A 154 1.78 18.73 -1.84
CA ASN A 154 1.60 19.76 -0.81
C ASN A 154 0.12 20.17 -0.73
N LEU A 155 -0.31 20.60 0.46
CA LEU A 155 -1.62 21.26 0.66
C LEU A 155 -1.66 22.67 0.08
#